data_AF-A0A5C9BEA3-F1
#
_entry.id   AF-A0A5C9BEA3-F1
#
_cell.length_a   1.000
_cell.length_b   1.000
_cell.length_c   1.000
_cell.angle_alpha   90.00
_cell.angle_beta   90.00
_cell.angle_gamma   90.00
#
_symmetry.space_group_name_H-M   'P 1'
#
loop_
_entity.id
_entity.type
_entity.pdbx_description
1 polymer ?
#
loop_
_entity_poly.entity_id
_entity_poly.type
_entity_poly.pdbx_seq_one_letter_code
_entity_poly.pdbx_strand_id
1 'polypeptide(L)'
;MRILFLSSIFPHGTARVTGTFNLELCRAIAAEHDVRVVAPRSLIDVVRTRCERRDADRWVTETTGLTATYPSYFYTPGFGRAWYGESMWWSIRQHIHQVAEEFRPEAVVSYWAHPDGEA
;
A
#
# COMPACT_ATOMS: atom_id res chain seq x y z
N MET A 1 14.07 9.55 -10.54
CA MET A 1 13.81 8.13 -10.84
C MET A 1 12.35 7.81 -10.53
N ARG A 2 11.81 6.72 -11.08
CA ARG A 2 10.47 6.22 -10.76
C ARG A 2 10.54 5.14 -9.70
N ILE A 3 10.00 5.42 -8.52
CA ILE A 3 10.11 4.54 -7.35
C ILE A 3 8.72 4.04 -6.97
N LEU A 4 8.57 2.72 -6.93
CA LEU A 4 7.36 2.08 -6.42
C LEU A 4 7.55 1.79 -4.93
N PHE A 5 6.75 2.41 -4.08
CA PHE A 5 6.70 2.09 -2.67
C PHE A 5 5.60 1.05 -2.40
N LEU A 6 5.96 -0.07 -1.75
CA LEU A 6 5.05 -1.17 -1.41
C LEU A 6 5.09 -1.46 0.09
N SER A 7 3.99 -1.19 0.80
CA SER A 7 3.85 -1.55 2.21
C SER A 7 2.39 -1.59 2.62
N SER A 8 1.98 -2.57 3.43
CA SER A 8 0.64 -2.62 4.03
C SER A 8 0.43 -1.53 5.10
N ILE A 9 1.50 -0.87 5.54
CA ILE A 9 1.48 0.17 6.57
C ILE A 9 1.62 1.54 5.91
N PHE A 10 0.50 2.15 5.54
CA PHE A 10 0.47 3.50 4.98
C PHE A 10 -0.80 4.25 5.42
N PRO A 11 -0.75 5.59 5.60
CA PRO A 11 -1.94 6.35 5.98
C PRO A 11 -3.05 6.17 4.96
N HIS A 12 -4.29 6.11 5.43
CA HIS A 12 -5.48 6.11 4.59
C HIS A 12 -6.64 6.76 5.36
N GLY A 13 -7.76 7.04 4.68
CA GLY A 13 -8.85 7.86 5.22
C GLY A 13 -9.32 7.50 6.63
N THR A 14 -9.45 6.21 6.92
CA THR A 14 -9.93 5.66 8.21
C THR A 14 -8.83 5.52 9.26
N ALA A 15 -7.56 5.59 8.87
CA ALA A 15 -6.40 5.36 9.73
C ALA A 15 -5.25 6.32 9.38
N ARG A 16 -5.53 7.62 9.50
CA ARG A 16 -4.63 8.72 9.07
C ARG A 16 -3.30 8.79 9.83
N VAL A 17 -3.26 8.25 11.04
CA VAL A 17 -2.07 8.20 11.89
C VAL A 17 -1.24 6.93 11.70
N THR A 18 -1.69 5.98 10.88
CA THR A 18 -0.94 4.74 10.62
C THR A 18 0.13 5.01 9.59
N GLY A 19 1.36 4.52 9.81
CA GLY A 19 2.42 4.60 8.79
C GLY A 19 2.91 6.01 8.49
N THR A 20 2.79 6.97 9.43
CA THR A 20 3.26 8.35 9.25
C THR A 20 4.73 8.43 8.87
N PHE A 21 5.57 7.51 9.37
CA PHE A 21 6.95 7.39 8.93
C PHE A 21 7.06 7.12 7.43
N ASN A 22 6.33 6.13 6.91
CA ASN A 22 6.35 5.79 5.48
C ASN A 22 5.82 6.95 4.63
N LEU A 23 4.85 7.71 5.13
CA LEU A 23 4.40 8.92 4.47
C LEU A 23 5.52 9.97 4.34
N GLU A 24 6.18 10.31 5.44
CA GLU A 24 7.25 11.31 5.43
C GLU A 24 8.47 10.83 4.63
N LEU A 25 8.76 9.52 4.66
CA LEU A 25 9.75 8.90 3.79
C LEU A 25 9.39 9.09 2.31
N CYS A 26 8.18 8.72 1.90
CA CYS A 26 7.73 8.90 0.52
C CYS A 26 7.72 10.37 0.10
N ARG A 27 7.36 11.29 1.00
CA ARG A 27 7.43 12.75 0.75
C ARG A 27 8.86 13.22 0.52
N ALA A 28 9.81 12.77 1.34
CA ALA A 28 11.21 13.12 1.19
C ALA A 28 11.78 12.59 -0.14
N ILE A 29 11.46 11.34 -0.49
CA ILE A 29 11.88 10.74 -1.78
C ILE A 29 11.22 11.48 -2.95
N ALA A 30 9.94 11.86 -2.81
CA ALA A 30 9.20 12.55 -3.86
C ALA A 30 9.71 13.97 -4.16
N ALA A 31 10.57 14.54 -3.30
CA ALA A 31 11.20 15.83 -3.56
C ALA A 31 12.12 15.81 -4.80
N GLU A 32 12.72 14.66 -5.09
CA GLU A 32 13.69 14.51 -6.19
C GLU A 32 13.30 13.39 -7.18
N HIS A 33 12.31 12.57 -6.84
CA HIS A 33 11.92 11.38 -7.59
C HIS A 33 10.40 11.30 -7.76
N ASP A 34 9.96 10.54 -8.77
CA ASP A 34 8.55 10.25 -8.96
C ASP A 34 8.22 9.00 -8.12
N VAL A 35 7.26 9.13 -7.19
CA VAL A 35 6.92 8.09 -6.23
C VAL A 35 5.47 7.69 -6.38
N ARG A 36 5.23 6.39 -6.59
CA ARG A 36 3.90 5.80 -6.56
C ARG A 36 3.80 4.81 -5.42
N VAL A 37 2.72 4.91 -4.65
CA VAL A 37 2.49 4.09 -3.45
C VAL A 37 1.44 3.02 -3.74
N VAL A 38 1.75 1.78 -3.38
CA VAL A 38 0.80 0.68 -3.30
C VAL A 38 0.75 0.20 -1.86
N ALA A 39 -0.41 0.33 -1.23
CA ALA A 39 -0.60 -0.03 0.17
C ALA A 39 -1.75 -1.05 0.34
N PRO A 40 -1.44 -2.35 0.29
CA PRO A 40 -2.45 -3.39 0.42
C PRO A 40 -3.24 -3.31 1.73
N ARG A 41 -4.56 -3.42 1.66
CA ARG A 41 -5.46 -3.41 2.82
C ARG A 41 -6.17 -4.73 2.97
N SER A 42 -6.39 -5.19 4.21
CA SER A 42 -7.15 -6.42 4.41
C SER A 42 -8.60 -6.22 3.95
N LEU A 43 -9.18 -7.23 3.31
CA LEU A 43 -10.57 -7.18 2.85
C LEU A 43 -11.53 -6.94 4.03
N ILE A 44 -11.22 -7.46 5.21
CA ILE A 44 -11.99 -7.28 6.43
C ILE A 44 -12.01 -5.80 6.82
N ASP A 45 -10.87 -5.11 6.78
CA ASP A 45 -10.80 -3.68 7.09
C ASP A 45 -11.59 -2.87 6.06
N VAL A 46 -11.47 -3.19 4.77
CA VAL A 46 -12.22 -2.52 3.70
C VAL A 46 -13.73 -2.69 3.85
N VAL A 47 -14.20 -3.88 4.24
CA VAL A 47 -15.62 -4.17 4.47
C VAL A 47 -16.12 -3.46 5.74
N ARG A 48 -15.31 -3.39 6.79
CA ARG A 48 -15.66 -2.63 8.00
C ARG A 48 -15.77 -1.12 7.74
N THR A 49 -14.95 -0.61 6.82
CA THR A 49 -14.90 0.82 6.49
C THR A 49 -15.62 1.17 5.19
N ARG A 50 -16.56 0.33 4.73
CA ARG A 50 -17.16 0.39 3.38
C ARG A 50 -17.93 1.69 3.09
N CYS A 51 -18.26 2.48 4.11
CA CYS A 51 -18.86 3.82 3.96
C CYS A 51 -17.86 4.93 3.57
N GLU A 52 -16.55 4.73 3.72
CA GLU A 52 -15.54 5.81 3.56
C GLU A 52 -14.71 5.66 2.27
N ARG A 53 -15.13 4.76 1.39
CA ARG A 53 -14.39 4.27 0.21
C ARG A 53 -14.04 5.34 -0.83
N ARG A 54 -14.70 6.50 -0.81
CA ARG A 54 -14.50 7.55 -1.84
C ARG A 54 -13.50 8.63 -1.44
N ASP A 55 -13.30 8.85 -0.14
CA ASP A 55 -12.47 9.95 0.38
C ASP A 55 -11.08 9.49 0.84
N ALA A 56 -10.88 8.19 1.09
CA ALA A 56 -9.63 7.65 1.61
C ALA A 56 -8.44 7.77 0.63
N ASP A 57 -8.65 7.42 -0.64
CA ASP A 57 -7.61 7.48 -1.69
C ASP A 57 -7.34 8.94 -2.10
N ARG A 58 -8.40 9.74 -2.07
CA ARG A 58 -8.37 11.15 -2.42
C ARG A 58 -7.64 11.99 -1.37
N TRP A 59 -7.87 11.72 -0.07
CA TRP A 59 -7.24 12.47 1.02
C TRP A 59 -5.71 12.43 0.95
N VAL A 60 -5.11 11.26 0.74
CA VAL A 60 -3.65 11.15 0.64
C VAL A 60 -3.14 11.95 -0.55
N THR A 61 -3.74 11.77 -1.72
CA THR A 61 -3.32 12.47 -2.93
C THR A 61 -3.44 13.99 -2.76
N GLU A 62 -4.55 14.47 -2.20
CA GLU A 62 -4.79 15.91 -1.99
C GLU A 62 -3.91 16.52 -0.89
N THR A 63 -3.64 15.79 0.19
CA THR A 63 -2.89 16.32 1.34
C THR A 63 -1.38 16.19 1.18
N THR A 64 -0.93 15.23 0.38
CA THR A 64 0.49 14.84 0.32
C THR A 64 1.10 15.00 -1.06
N GLY A 65 0.29 15.12 -2.11
CA GLY A 65 0.76 15.12 -3.50
C GLY A 65 1.21 13.74 -4.00
N LEU A 66 1.15 12.70 -3.17
CA LEU A 66 1.55 11.34 -3.53
C LEU A 66 0.40 10.58 -4.19
N THR A 67 0.69 9.87 -5.28
CA THR A 67 -0.28 8.95 -5.88
C THR A 67 -0.25 7.62 -5.12
N ALA A 68 -1.30 7.33 -4.35
CA ALA A 68 -1.42 6.11 -3.56
C ALA A 68 -2.62 5.26 -3.98
N THR A 69 -2.42 3.93 -4.05
CA THR A 69 -3.46 2.95 -4.36
C THR A 69 -3.53 1.89 -3.26
N TYR A 70 -4.74 1.40 -2.98
CA TYR A 70 -5.00 0.51 -1.84
C TYR A 70 -5.71 -0.78 -2.28
N PRO A 71 -5.02 -1.69 -2.99
CA PRO A 71 -5.63 -2.95 -3.38
C PRO A 71 -6.01 -3.76 -2.14
N SER A 72 -7.16 -4.43 -2.18
CA SER A 72 -7.60 -5.29 -1.09
C SER A 72 -7.00 -6.68 -1.22
N TYR A 73 -6.57 -7.27 -0.11
CA TYR A 73 -6.13 -8.66 -0.06
C TYR A 73 -6.94 -9.51 0.91
N PHE A 74 -6.99 -10.82 0.64
CA PHE A 74 -7.66 -11.77 1.52
C PHE A 74 -6.79 -12.07 2.75
N TYR A 75 -7.34 -11.81 3.94
CA TYR A 75 -6.70 -12.06 5.22
C TYR A 75 -7.43 -13.20 5.94
N THR A 76 -6.71 -14.22 6.39
CA THR A 76 -7.26 -15.38 7.12
C THR A 76 -7.09 -15.21 8.63
N PRO A 77 -8.08 -14.67 9.37
CA PRO A 77 -7.91 -14.39 10.79
C PRO A 77 -7.65 -15.64 11.63
N GLY A 78 -6.58 -15.60 12.45
CA GLY A 78 -6.32 -16.55 13.55
C GLY A 78 -5.63 -17.86 13.15
N PHE A 79 -5.85 -18.36 11.93
CA PHE A 79 -5.26 -19.61 11.43
C PHE A 79 -4.58 -19.38 10.08
N GLY A 80 -3.38 -19.95 9.89
CA GLY A 80 -2.69 -19.87 8.59
C GLY A 80 -1.87 -18.60 8.36
N ARG A 81 -1.27 -18.01 9.41
CA ARG A 81 -0.31 -16.89 9.30
C ARG A 81 0.79 -17.13 8.28
N ALA A 82 1.27 -18.38 8.17
CA ALA A 82 2.27 -18.81 7.19
C ALA A 82 1.82 -18.65 5.72
N TRP A 83 0.53 -18.43 5.45
CA TRP A 83 -0.01 -18.23 4.10
C TRP A 83 -0.41 -16.79 3.84
N TYR A 84 -0.15 -15.86 4.76
CA TYR A 84 -0.56 -14.47 4.61
C TYR A 84 0.19 -13.78 3.47
N GLY A 85 1.51 -14.01 3.36
CA GLY A 85 2.32 -13.52 2.25
C GLY A 85 1.78 -13.95 0.90
N GLU A 86 1.61 -15.27 0.75
CA GLU A 86 1.02 -15.86 -0.45
C GLU A 86 -0.36 -15.27 -0.73
N SER A 87 -1.28 -15.30 0.22
CA SER A 87 -2.65 -14.78 0.04
C SER A 87 -2.63 -13.31 -0.38
N MET A 88 -1.74 -12.51 0.21
CA MET A 88 -1.53 -11.12 -0.17
C MET A 88 -0.98 -11.00 -1.58
N TRP A 89 0.09 -11.73 -1.92
CA TRP A 89 0.69 -11.74 -3.24
C TRP A 89 -0.31 -12.11 -4.33
N TRP A 90 -1.02 -13.23 -4.18
CA TRP A 90 -2.04 -13.67 -5.13
C TRP A 90 -3.16 -12.65 -5.32
N SER A 91 -3.52 -11.91 -4.26
CA SER A 91 -4.53 -10.86 -4.30
C SER A 91 -4.05 -9.60 -5.02
N ILE A 92 -2.80 -9.16 -4.80
CA ILE A 92 -2.33 -7.85 -5.28
C ILE A 92 -1.48 -7.92 -6.56
N ARG A 93 -0.95 -9.10 -6.93
CA ARG A 93 -0.03 -9.26 -8.07
C ARG A 93 -0.54 -8.64 -9.36
N GLN A 94 -1.84 -8.75 -9.66
CA GLN A 94 -2.40 -8.19 -10.89
C GLN A 94 -2.31 -6.66 -10.87
N HIS A 95 -2.62 -6.05 -9.72
CA HIS A 95 -2.48 -4.60 -9.52
C HIS A 95 -1.02 -4.18 -9.58
N ILE A 96 -0.11 -4.95 -8.99
CA ILE A 96 1.33 -4.69 -9.08
C ILE A 96 1.82 -4.77 -10.53
N HIS A 97 1.39 -5.75 -11.31
CA HIS A 97 1.74 -5.86 -12.74
C HIS A 97 1.21 -4.67 -13.53
N GLN A 98 -0.03 -4.26 -13.33
CA GLN A 98 -0.60 -3.06 -13.97
C GLN A 98 0.20 -1.81 -13.63
N VAL A 99 0.50 -1.59 -12.34
CA VAL A 99 1.34 -0.47 -11.90
C VAL A 99 2.73 -0.57 -12.51
N ALA A 100 3.33 -1.76 -12.60
CA ALA A 100 4.65 -1.93 -13.18
C ALA A 100 4.67 -1.63 -14.68
N GLU A 101 3.63 -1.99 -15.43
CA GLU A 101 3.50 -1.71 -16.86
C GLU A 101 3.27 -0.21 -17.13
N GLU A 102 2.40 0.43 -16.35
CA GLU A 102 2.03 1.84 -16.49
C GLU A 102 3.12 2.78 -15.98
N PHE A 103 3.61 2.54 -14.77
CA PHE A 103 4.55 3.41 -14.08
C PHE A 103 6.01 3.10 -14.42
N ARG A 104 6.32 1.84 -14.76
CA ARG A 104 7.69 1.38 -15.07
C ARG A 104 8.71 1.77 -13.99
N PRO A 105 8.53 1.30 -12.74
CA PRO A 105 9.44 1.64 -11.66
C PRO A 105 10.86 1.15 -11.95
N GLU A 106 11.83 2.00 -11.64
CA GLU A 106 13.27 1.70 -11.73
C GLU A 106 13.78 1.09 -10.42
N ALA A 107 13.08 1.34 -9.31
CA ALA A 107 13.34 0.74 -8.02
C ALA A 107 12.04 0.47 -7.26
N VAL A 108 12.06 -0.57 -6.43
CA VAL A 108 10.99 -0.88 -5.49
C VAL A 108 11.52 -0.68 -4.07
N VAL A 109 10.82 0.11 -3.28
CA VAL A 109 11.10 0.30 -1.85
C VAL A 109 9.96 -0.37 -1.08
N SER A 110 10.30 -1.36 -0.27
CA SER A 110 9.34 -1.98 0.63
C SER A 110 9.82 -1.84 2.06
N TYR A 111 8.89 -1.59 2.97
CA TYR A 111 9.17 -1.35 4.37
C TYR A 111 8.18 -2.11 5.23
N TRP A 112 8.68 -2.81 6.25
CA TRP A 112 7.93 -3.70 7.12
C TRP A 112 7.12 -4.75 6.33
N ALA A 113 7.79 -5.79 5.84
CA ALA A 113 7.12 -6.98 5.32
C ALA A 113 6.38 -7.70 6.47
N HIS A 114 5.23 -7.15 6.86
CA HIS A 114 4.34 -7.77 7.83
C HIS A 114 3.52 -8.86 7.12
N PRO A 115 3.39 -10.08 7.69
CA PRO A 115 3.60 -10.34 9.12
C PRO A 115 5.02 -10.60 9.58
N ASP A 116 5.88 -11.23 8.77
CA ASP A 116 6.99 -12.01 9.34
C ASP A 116 8.37 -11.77 8.69
N GLY A 117 8.57 -10.70 7.93
CA GLY A 117 9.83 -10.52 7.21
C GLY A 117 10.05 -11.62 6.18
N GLU A 118 8.98 -12.02 5.48
CA GLU A 118 9.06 -12.96 4.37
C GLU A 118 10.07 -12.45 3.33
N ALA A 119 11.07 -13.30 3.08
CA ALA A 119 12.20 -13.07 2.18
C ALA A 119 12.03 -13.87 0.89
#